data_AF-A0A2E3EAW0-F1
#
_entry.id   AF-A0A2E3EAW0-F1
#
_cell.length_a   1.000
_cell.length_b   1.000
_cell.length_c   1.000
_cell.angle_alpha   90.00
_cell.angle_beta   90.00
_cell.angle_gamma   90.00
#
_symmetry.space_group_name_H-M   'P 1'
#
loop_
_entity.id
_entity.type
_entity.pdbx_description
1 polymer ?
#
loop_
_entity_poly.entity_id
_entity_poly.type
_entity_poly.pdbx_seq_one_letter_code
_entity_poly.pdbx_strand_id
1 'polypeptide(L)'
;MSENIEMESGPQPLDQLMLEGGYKNNDLVSISQEGLTHKQVSKARKGRRITRRIQIKILNAWNSLTGDDINLDDLFNYRGR
;
A
#
# COMPACT_ATOMS: atom_id res chain seq x y z
N MET A 1 14.98 -25.76 9.78
CA MET A 1 14.41 -24.68 10.59
C MET A 1 14.16 -23.53 9.64
N SER A 2 12.92 -23.36 9.18
CA SER A 2 12.58 -22.26 8.26
C SER A 2 12.49 -21.00 9.10
N GLU A 3 13.48 -20.12 8.98
CA GLU A 3 13.44 -18.79 9.57
C GLU A 3 12.16 -18.09 9.10
N ASN A 4 11.18 -17.97 9.99
CA ASN A 4 10.07 -17.05 9.84
C ASN A 4 10.66 -15.64 9.93
N ILE A 5 11.25 -15.18 8.83
CA ILE A 5 11.57 -13.77 8.63
C ILE A 5 10.26 -13.04 8.91
N GLU A 6 10.22 -12.21 9.95
CA GLU A 6 9.12 -11.31 10.27
C GLU A 6 8.91 -10.34 9.09
N MET A 7 8.28 -10.86 8.04
CA MET A 7 7.95 -10.15 6.80
C MET A 7 6.62 -9.41 6.93
N GLU A 8 6.02 -9.39 8.11
CA GLU A 8 4.75 -8.75 8.39
C GLU A 8 4.95 -7.62 9.40
N SER A 9 4.50 -6.42 9.02
CA SER A 9 4.50 -5.22 9.86
C SER A 9 3.10 -4.99 10.48
N GLY A 10 2.27 -6.03 10.57
CA GLY A 10 0.85 -5.94 10.93
C GLY A 10 0.00 -5.14 9.93
N PRO A 11 -1.32 -5.02 10.14
CA PRO A 11 -2.20 -4.22 9.26
C PRO A 11 -1.64 -2.81 9.04
N GLN A 12 -1.63 -2.35 7.79
CA GLN A 12 -1.15 -1.01 7.46
C GLN A 12 -2.29 0.01 7.52
N PRO A 13 -2.00 1.29 7.84
CA PRO A 13 -2.98 2.37 7.77
C PRO A 13 -3.75 2.42 6.43
N LEU A 14 -3.07 2.11 5.33
CA LEU A 14 -3.67 1.95 4.00
C LEU A 14 -4.92 1.05 3.99
N ASP A 15 -4.93 -0.05 4.74
CA ASP A 15 -6.07 -0.97 4.74
C ASP A 15 -7.32 -0.32 5.34
N GLN A 16 -7.14 0.39 6.46
CA GLN A 16 -8.22 1.13 7.12
C GLN A 16 -8.76 2.25 6.22
N LEU A 17 -7.86 3.07 5.64
CA LEU A 17 -8.27 4.15 4.74
C LEU A 17 -9.02 3.63 3.51
N MET A 18 -8.59 2.49 2.95
CA MET A 18 -9.32 1.85 1.85
C MET A 18 -10.71 1.37 2.26
N LEU A 19 -10.86 0.80 3.45
CA LEU A 19 -12.15 0.33 3.96
C LEU A 19 -13.10 1.50 4.26
N GLU A 20 -12.60 2.56 4.90
CA GLU A 20 -13.37 3.76 5.23
C GLU A 20 -13.83 4.50 3.97
N GLY A 21 -12.98 4.60 2.96
CA GLY A 21 -13.31 5.21 1.67
C GLY A 21 -14.10 4.30 0.71
N GLY A 22 -14.36 3.04 1.08
CA GLY A 22 -15.04 2.07 0.22
C GLY A 22 -14.24 1.68 -1.03
N TYR A 23 -12.93 1.88 -1.03
CA TYR A 23 -12.05 1.63 -2.17
C TYR A 23 -11.65 0.16 -2.29
N LYS A 24 -11.55 -0.30 -3.54
CA LYS A 24 -11.06 -1.64 -3.90
C LYS A 24 -9.63 -1.54 -4.40
N ASN A 25 -8.91 -2.67 -4.35
CA ASN A 25 -7.56 -2.76 -4.91
C ASN A 25 -7.54 -2.38 -6.41
N ASN A 26 -8.64 -2.63 -7.11
CA ASN A 26 -8.77 -2.29 -8.52
C ASN A 26 -8.71 -0.78 -8.77
N ASP A 27 -9.22 0.03 -7.84
CA ASP A 27 -9.30 1.49 -8.02
C ASP A 27 -7.90 2.11 -7.98
N LEU A 28 -7.04 1.62 -7.07
CA LEU A 28 -5.61 2.00 -7.04
C LEU A 28 -4.85 1.49 -8.27
N VAL A 29 -5.18 0.28 -8.75
CA VAL A 29 -4.49 -0.31 -9.91
C VAL A 29 -4.89 0.39 -11.20
N SER A 30 -6.15 0.76 -11.38
CA SER A 30 -6.65 1.41 -12.60
C SER A 30 -6.15 2.85 -12.74
N ILE A 31 -5.98 3.58 -11.62
CA ILE A 31 -5.47 4.95 -11.64
C ILE A 31 -3.94 5.03 -11.68
N SER A 32 -3.24 3.97 -11.24
CA SER A 32 -1.79 3.95 -11.18
C SER A 32 -1.13 4.02 -12.57
N GLN A 33 -0.36 5.07 -12.82
CA GLN A 33 0.47 5.18 -14.03
C GLN A 33 1.79 4.38 -13.98
N GLU A 34 2.15 3.82 -12.82
CA GLU A 34 3.46 3.20 -12.58
C GLU A 34 3.45 1.67 -12.63
N GLY A 35 2.41 1.03 -13.18
CA GLY A 35 2.29 -0.42 -13.25
C GLY A 35 2.17 -1.09 -11.88
N LEU A 36 1.26 -0.60 -11.04
CA LEU A 36 0.85 -1.23 -9.79
C LEU A 36 -0.06 -2.44 -10.06
N THR A 37 0.12 -3.53 -9.32
CA THR A 37 -0.67 -4.76 -9.48
C THR A 37 -1.57 -5.02 -8.27
N HIS A 38 -2.69 -5.73 -8.44
CA HIS A 38 -3.58 -6.09 -7.33
C HIS A 38 -2.85 -6.88 -6.23
N LYS A 39 -1.87 -7.70 -6.60
CA LYS A 39 -1.03 -8.47 -5.66
C LYS A 39 -0.15 -7.57 -4.81
N GLN A 40 0.41 -6.49 -5.39
CA GLN A 40 1.19 -5.51 -4.63
C GLN A 40 0.33 -4.75 -3.63
N VAL A 41 -0.85 -4.28 -4.05
CA VAL A 41 -1.81 -3.60 -3.16
C VAL A 41 -2.27 -4.52 -2.04
N SER A 42 -2.63 -5.78 -2.36
CA SER A 42 -3.06 -6.74 -1.33
C SER A 42 -1.97 -7.04 -0.31
N LYS A 43 -0.70 -7.14 -0.73
CA LYS A 43 0.44 -7.31 0.19
C LYS A 43 0.61 -6.09 1.10
N ALA A 44 0.55 -4.89 0.52
CA ALA A 44 0.67 -3.62 1.22
C ALA A 44 -0.38 -3.52 2.34
N ARG A 45 -1.66 -3.70 2.01
CA ARG A 45 -2.77 -3.65 2.98
C ARG A 45 -2.58 -4.61 4.15
N LYS A 46 -2.21 -5.86 3.86
CA LYS A 46 -2.02 -6.92 4.86
C LYS A 46 -0.77 -6.75 5.74
N GLY A 47 0.06 -5.74 5.50
CA GLY A 47 1.30 -5.58 6.27
C GLY A 47 2.50 -6.32 5.75
N ARG A 48 2.39 -7.03 4.62
CA ARG A 48 3.54 -7.74 4.08
C ARG A 48 4.55 -6.74 3.54
N ARG A 49 5.78 -6.82 4.03
CA ARG A 49 6.85 -5.88 3.64
C ARG A 49 7.03 -5.87 2.12
N ILE A 50 6.77 -4.70 1.54
CA ILE A 50 7.04 -4.32 0.16
C ILE A 50 8.21 -3.32 0.12
N THR A 51 8.86 -3.23 -1.05
CA THR A 51 9.99 -2.31 -1.27
C THR A 51 9.54 -0.85 -1.24
N ARG A 52 10.48 0.06 -0.98
CA ARG A 52 10.18 1.51 -0.95
C ARG A 52 9.52 1.99 -2.25
N ARG A 53 9.99 1.47 -3.39
CA ARG A 53 9.43 1.78 -4.71
C ARG A 53 7.95 1.42 -4.83
N ILE A 54 7.52 0.26 -4.30
CA ILE A 54 6.11 -0.13 -4.34
C ILE A 54 5.29 0.78 -3.42
N GLN A 55 5.82 1.15 -2.24
CA GLN A 55 5.11 2.07 -1.36
C GLN A 55 4.88 3.42 -2.03
N ILE A 56 5.88 3.97 -2.74
CA ILE A 56 5.76 5.23 -3.49
C ILE A 56 4.69 5.13 -4.58
N LYS A 57 4.66 4.02 -5.35
CA LYS A 57 3.61 3.80 -6.36
C LYS A 57 2.21 3.83 -5.75
N ILE A 58 2.06 3.21 -4.57
CA ILE A 58 0.79 3.20 -3.85
C ILE A 58 0.43 4.60 -3.36
N LEU A 59 1.40 5.37 -2.83
CA LEU A 59 1.17 6.76 -2.45
C LEU A 59 0.68 7.60 -3.63
N ASN A 60 1.40 7.54 -4.75
CA ASN A 60 1.04 8.32 -5.93
C ASN A 60 -0.35 7.92 -6.45
N ALA A 61 -0.66 6.62 -6.47
CA ALA A 61 -1.98 6.13 -6.86
C ALA A 61 -3.08 6.56 -5.87
N TRP A 62 -2.79 6.58 -4.57
CA TRP A 62 -3.71 7.03 -3.53
C TRP A 62 -4.04 8.52 -3.71
N ASN A 63 -3.03 9.38 -3.72
CA ASN A 63 -3.20 10.83 -3.89
C ASN A 63 -3.93 11.16 -5.20
N SER A 64 -3.68 10.38 -6.26
CA SER A 64 -4.42 10.51 -7.53
C SER A 64 -5.88 10.06 -7.43
N LEU A 65 -6.18 9.03 -6.63
CA LEU A 65 -7.53 8.49 -6.46
C LEU A 65 -8.41 9.39 -5.59
N THR A 66 -7.86 9.90 -4.48
CA THR A 66 -8.61 10.67 -3.49
C THR A 66 -8.54 12.17 -3.72
N GLY A 67 -7.52 12.66 -4.44
CA GLY A 67 -7.21 14.07 -4.57
C GLY A 67 -6.52 14.65 -3.33
N ASP A 68 -6.09 13.81 -2.39
CA ASP A 68 -5.37 14.23 -1.19
C ASP A 68 -3.88 14.43 -1.47
N ASP A 69 -3.22 15.18 -0.59
CA ASP A 69 -1.76 15.34 -0.56
C ASP A 69 -1.20 14.77 0.75
N ILE A 70 -1.42 13.47 0.96
CA ILE A 70 -0.86 12.76 2.11
C ILE A 70 0.53 12.23 1.81
N ASN A 71 1.22 11.77 2.86
CA ASN A 71 2.57 11.24 2.79
C ASN A 71 2.58 9.72 3.01
N LEU A 72 3.75 9.11 2.78
CA LEU A 72 3.91 7.67 2.98
C LEU A 72 3.73 7.20 4.43
N ASP A 73 3.95 8.08 5.42
CA ASP A 73 3.72 7.73 6.84
C ASP A 73 2.23 7.61 7.19
N ASP A 74 1.37 8.26 6.41
CA ASP A 74 -0.09 8.16 6.56
C ASP A 74 -0.62 6.84 6.00
N LEU A 75 0.11 6.21 5.06
CA LEU A 75 -0.27 4.94 4.43
C LEU A 75 0.44 3.71 5.02
N PHE A 76 1.64 3.88 5.60
CA PHE A 76 2.49 2.77 6.04
C PHE A 76 3.14 3.03 7.39
N ASN A 77 3.11 2.01 8.26
CA ASN A 77 3.77 2.05 9.57
C ASN A 77 5.27 1.65 9.51
N TYR A 78 5.80 1.37 8.31
CA TYR A 78 7.19 1.03 8.10
C TYR A 78 7.70 1.59 6.78
N ARG A 79 9.03 1.71 6.66
CA ARG A 79 9.71 2.06 5.40
C ARG A 79 10.23 0.80 4.72
N GLY A 80 9.85 0.59 3.46
CA GLY A 80 10.45 -0.43 2.61
C GLY A 80 11.95 -0.18 2.44
N ARG A 81 12.70 -1.27 2.31
CA ARG A 81 14.11 -1.21 1.91
C ARG A 81 14.23 -0.93 0.41
#